data_AF-A0A3E0HZE2-F1
#
_entry.id   AF-A0A3E0HZE2-F1
#
_cell.length_a   1.000
_cell.length_b   1.000
_cell.length_c   1.000
_cell.angle_alpha   90.00
_cell.angle_beta   90.00
_cell.angle_gamma   90.00
#
_symmetry.space_group_name_H-M   'P 1'
#
loop_
_entity.id
_entity.type
_entity.pdbx_description
1 polymer ?
#
loop_
_entity_poly.entity_id
_entity_poly.type
_entity_poly.pdbx_seq_one_letter_code
_entity_poly.pdbx_strand_id
1 'polypeptide(L)'
;MPTISAAQIAQYAYAAGFRGDSLTTAVAVALAESHGDTGIHGDVNLQTGTWGPSVGLWQIRSLNPGHGTAAEQALRNAQANADPATNARHAYQISHQGNNFRPWSTYTNGAYRNYLNQARTASRQASSGASTGGATPTSFRVAPRALEQVAAELAAQAQRLRSVRDDVGIPGPASSAFGGLPQSQQAAEAHAKTLESLASRITAQQDRASTLATGVQSSAANYQQGDTQTAASYQSLLT
;
A
#
# COMPACT_ATOMS: atom_id res chain seq x y z
N MET A 1 -18.68 -8.30 -9.00
CA MET A 1 -17.79 -9.28 -8.33
C MET A 1 -17.11 -8.58 -7.16
N PRO A 2 -16.67 -9.30 -6.11
CA PRO A 2 -16.07 -8.64 -4.94
C PRO A 2 -14.67 -8.11 -5.27
N THR A 3 -14.55 -6.78 -5.35
CA THR A 3 -13.25 -6.11 -5.35
C THR A 3 -12.75 -6.02 -3.92
N ILE A 4 -11.51 -6.44 -3.67
CA ILE A 4 -10.87 -6.38 -2.35
C ILE A 4 -9.84 -5.25 -2.29
N SER A 5 -9.60 -4.74 -1.08
CA SER A 5 -8.66 -3.65 -0.84
C SER A 5 -7.19 -4.08 -1.01
N ALA A 6 -6.30 -3.11 -1.24
CA ALA A 6 -4.85 -3.35 -1.27
C ALA A 6 -4.33 -4.00 0.03
N ALA A 7 -4.93 -3.67 1.18
CA ALA A 7 -4.58 -4.29 2.47
C ALA A 7 -4.92 -5.79 2.49
N GLN A 8 -6.08 -6.17 1.96
CA GLN A 8 -6.46 -7.59 1.84
C GLN A 8 -5.57 -8.33 0.84
N ILE A 9 -5.20 -7.71 -0.28
CA ILE A 9 -4.23 -8.26 -1.23
C ILE A 9 -2.88 -8.49 -0.54
N ALA A 10 -2.41 -7.51 0.25
CA ALA A 10 -1.18 -7.63 1.02
C ALA A 10 -1.24 -8.73 2.07
N GLN A 11 -2.39 -8.98 2.70
CA GLN A 11 -2.58 -10.11 3.61
C GLN A 11 -2.43 -11.46 2.89
N TYR A 12 -3.04 -11.63 1.71
CA TYR A 12 -2.87 -12.85 0.93
C TYR A 12 -1.42 -13.05 0.47
N ALA A 13 -0.76 -12.00 -0.02
CA ALA A 13 0.63 -12.05 -0.43
C ALA A 13 1.58 -12.35 0.76
N TYR A 14 1.34 -11.74 1.92
CA TYR A 14 2.09 -12.02 3.13
C TYR A 14 1.87 -13.47 3.58
N ALA A 15 0.63 -13.96 3.60
CA ALA A 15 0.33 -15.36 3.94
C ALA A 15 0.99 -16.36 2.97
N ALA A 16 1.15 -15.99 1.70
CA ALA A 16 1.82 -16.80 0.69
C ALA A 16 3.35 -16.87 0.85
N GLY A 17 3.96 -15.91 1.56
CA GLY A 17 5.39 -15.90 1.85
C GLY A 17 6.15 -14.65 1.38
N PHE A 18 5.51 -13.73 0.67
CA PHE A 18 6.16 -12.47 0.26
C PHE A 18 6.50 -11.60 1.48
N ARG A 19 7.67 -10.95 1.48
CA ARG A 19 8.14 -10.08 2.58
C ARG A 19 8.89 -8.86 2.02
N GLY A 20 8.99 -7.79 2.81
CA GLY A 20 9.77 -6.60 2.44
C GLY A 20 9.37 -6.02 1.08
N ASP A 21 10.37 -5.79 0.22
CA ASP A 21 10.14 -5.22 -1.11
C ASP A 21 9.36 -6.17 -2.04
N SER A 22 9.57 -7.50 -1.94
CA SER A 22 8.83 -8.46 -2.78
C SER A 22 7.34 -8.47 -2.45
N LEU A 23 6.96 -8.21 -1.19
CA LEU A 23 5.57 -7.99 -0.80
C LEU A 23 4.99 -6.74 -1.45
N THR A 24 5.73 -5.62 -1.42
CA THR A 24 5.30 -4.38 -2.05
C THR A 24 5.12 -4.55 -3.56
N THR A 25 6.08 -5.21 -4.23
CA THR A 25 5.99 -5.48 -5.67
C THR A 25 4.83 -6.43 -5.99
N ALA A 26 4.63 -7.50 -5.23
CA ALA A 26 3.53 -8.43 -5.46
C ALA A 26 2.15 -7.76 -5.36
N VAL A 27 1.95 -6.88 -4.36
CA VAL A 27 0.69 -6.13 -4.20
C VAL A 27 0.49 -5.14 -5.35
N ALA A 28 1.54 -4.43 -5.75
CA ALA A 28 1.47 -3.47 -6.86
C ALA A 28 1.17 -4.16 -8.20
N VAL A 29 1.75 -5.34 -8.44
CA VAL A 29 1.45 -6.17 -9.61
C VAL A 29 -0.02 -6.61 -9.58
N ALA A 30 -0.51 -7.16 -8.47
CA ALA A 30 -1.93 -7.58 -8.38
C ALA A 30 -2.91 -6.43 -8.65
N LEU A 31 -2.63 -5.23 -8.13
CA LEU A 31 -3.46 -4.05 -8.38
C LEU A 31 -3.43 -3.62 -9.85
N ALA A 32 -2.27 -3.69 -10.51
CA ALA A 32 -2.15 -3.38 -11.93
C ALA A 32 -2.82 -4.42 -12.82
N GLU A 33 -2.79 -5.69 -12.43
CA GLU A 33 -3.37 -6.81 -13.18
C GLU A 33 -4.91 -6.85 -13.05
N SER A 34 -5.45 -6.62 -11.86
CA SER A 34 -6.85 -6.94 -11.54
C SER A 34 -7.65 -5.77 -10.96
N HIS A 35 -7.01 -4.67 -10.57
CA HIS A 35 -7.62 -3.60 -9.77
C HIS A 35 -8.24 -4.10 -8.45
N GLY A 36 -7.82 -5.29 -7.97
CA GLY A 36 -8.36 -5.95 -6.78
C GLY A 36 -9.62 -6.77 -7.03
N ASP A 37 -10.07 -6.96 -8.26
CA ASP A 37 -11.18 -7.85 -8.58
C ASP A 37 -10.73 -9.31 -8.51
N THR A 38 -11.26 -10.09 -7.56
CA THR A 38 -10.89 -11.49 -7.39
C THR A 38 -11.51 -12.41 -8.43
N GLY A 39 -12.58 -11.97 -9.10
CA GLY A 39 -13.32 -12.75 -10.08
C GLY A 39 -12.95 -12.43 -11.53
N ILE A 40 -11.97 -11.55 -11.76
CA ILE A 40 -11.64 -11.10 -13.11
C ILE A 40 -10.87 -12.17 -13.89
N HIS A 41 -11.34 -12.43 -15.12
CA HIS A 41 -10.67 -13.29 -16.09
C HIS A 41 -10.15 -12.43 -17.24
N GLY A 42 -8.83 -12.38 -17.40
CA GLY A 42 -8.16 -11.69 -18.50
C GLY A 42 -7.81 -12.64 -19.65
N ASP A 43 -7.30 -12.06 -20.74
CA ASP A 43 -6.81 -12.80 -21.92
C ASP A 43 -7.81 -13.81 -22.49
N VAL A 44 -9.11 -13.55 -22.30
CA VAL A 44 -10.20 -14.43 -22.74
C VAL A 44 -10.23 -14.58 -24.26
N ASN A 45 -9.81 -13.54 -24.99
CA ASN A 45 -9.72 -13.52 -26.45
C ASN A 45 -8.37 -14.05 -26.99
N LEU A 46 -7.41 -14.36 -26.12
CA LEU A 46 -6.06 -14.83 -26.49
C LEU A 46 -5.87 -16.32 -26.22
N GLN A 47 -6.95 -17.03 -25.89
CA GLN A 47 -6.93 -18.47 -25.61
C GLN A 47 -6.53 -19.28 -26.84
N THR A 48 -5.84 -20.38 -26.59
CA THR A 48 -5.35 -21.33 -27.60
C THR A 48 -5.58 -22.75 -27.10
N GLY A 49 -5.22 -23.77 -27.90
CA GLY A 49 -5.23 -25.16 -27.42
C GLY A 49 -4.37 -25.36 -26.17
N THR A 50 -3.25 -24.64 -26.05
CA THR A 50 -2.32 -24.73 -24.93
C THR A 50 -2.73 -23.85 -23.74
N TRP A 51 -3.17 -22.63 -23.98
CA TRP A 51 -3.35 -21.60 -22.94
C TRP A 51 -4.81 -21.18 -22.79
N GLY A 52 -5.32 -21.24 -21.56
CA GLY A 52 -6.63 -20.73 -21.15
C GLY A 52 -6.51 -19.35 -20.45
N PRO A 53 -7.62 -18.76 -19.95
CA PRO A 53 -7.69 -17.38 -19.42
C PRO A 53 -6.67 -17.07 -18.32
N SER A 54 -6.38 -15.79 -18.11
CA SER A 54 -5.64 -15.33 -16.93
C SER A 54 -6.60 -15.14 -15.76
N VAL A 55 -6.29 -15.71 -14.60
CA VAL A 55 -7.25 -15.84 -13.49
C VAL A 55 -6.77 -15.13 -12.22
N GLY A 56 -7.71 -14.42 -11.58
CA GLY A 56 -7.59 -13.91 -10.22
C GLY A 56 -6.72 -12.65 -10.09
N LEU A 57 -6.36 -12.33 -8.85
CA LEU A 57 -5.66 -11.09 -8.49
C LEU A 57 -4.33 -10.90 -9.22
N TRP A 58 -3.55 -11.98 -9.37
CA TRP A 58 -2.26 -11.96 -10.05
C TRP A 58 -2.34 -12.39 -11.52
N GLN A 59 -3.55 -12.48 -12.09
CA GLN A 59 -3.78 -12.80 -13.51
C GLN A 59 -2.87 -13.93 -14.02
N ILE A 60 -2.90 -15.07 -13.31
CA ILE A 60 -2.08 -16.21 -13.69
C ILE A 60 -2.71 -16.85 -14.92
N ARG A 61 -2.01 -16.76 -16.06
CA ARG A 61 -2.40 -17.43 -17.30
C ARG A 61 -2.54 -18.93 -17.08
N SER A 62 -3.75 -19.46 -17.31
CA SER A 62 -4.03 -20.88 -17.09
C SER A 62 -3.49 -21.75 -18.21
N LEU A 63 -3.14 -22.98 -17.88
CA LEU A 63 -2.62 -23.97 -18.82
C LEU A 63 -3.68 -25.06 -19.03
N ASN A 64 -4.00 -25.36 -20.28
CA ASN A 64 -5.01 -26.37 -20.59
C ASN A 64 -4.47 -27.79 -20.31
N PRO A 65 -5.34 -28.75 -19.96
CA PRO A 65 -4.94 -30.13 -19.72
C PRO A 65 -4.14 -30.72 -20.89
N GLY A 66 -3.09 -31.47 -20.58
CA GLY A 66 -2.21 -32.10 -21.58
C GLY A 66 -1.03 -31.25 -22.04
N HIS A 67 -0.88 -30.03 -21.52
CA HIS A 67 0.24 -29.15 -21.83
C HIS A 67 1.12 -28.85 -20.60
N GLY A 68 2.41 -28.62 -20.84
CA GLY A 68 3.44 -28.34 -19.81
C GLY A 68 3.74 -29.51 -18.88
N THR A 69 4.57 -29.24 -17.87
CA THR A 69 4.90 -30.19 -16.81
C THR A 69 3.76 -30.29 -15.78
N ALA A 70 3.76 -31.36 -14.98
CA ALA A 70 2.82 -31.51 -13.87
C ALA A 70 2.90 -30.35 -12.86
N ALA A 71 4.10 -29.83 -12.61
CA ALA A 71 4.31 -28.68 -11.73
C ALA A 71 3.69 -27.40 -12.32
N GLU A 72 3.85 -27.15 -13.63
CA GLU A 72 3.22 -26.01 -14.29
C GLU A 72 1.70 -26.11 -14.30
N GLN A 73 1.15 -27.30 -14.54
CA GLN A 73 -0.30 -27.53 -14.46
C GLN A 73 -0.87 -27.26 -13.06
N ALA A 74 -0.15 -27.67 -12.01
CA ALA A 74 -0.58 -27.43 -10.64
C ALA A 74 -0.68 -25.92 -10.34
N LEU A 75 0.32 -25.14 -10.75
CA LEU A 75 0.35 -23.68 -10.54
C LEU A 75 -0.62 -22.91 -11.42
N ARG A 76 -0.96 -23.45 -12.60
CA ARG A 76 -1.75 -22.78 -13.65
C ARG A 76 -3.14 -23.38 -13.85
N ASN A 77 -3.65 -24.09 -12.84
CA ASN A 77 -5.03 -24.55 -12.84
C ASN A 77 -6.00 -23.36 -12.69
N ALA A 78 -6.88 -23.15 -13.66
CA ALA A 78 -7.80 -22.01 -13.69
C ALA A 78 -8.75 -22.01 -12.48
N GLN A 79 -9.35 -23.15 -12.15
CA GLN A 79 -10.32 -23.26 -11.06
C GLN A 79 -9.68 -23.01 -9.69
N ALA A 80 -8.48 -23.54 -9.46
CA ALA A 80 -7.73 -23.31 -8.23
C ALA A 80 -7.33 -21.84 -8.08
N ASN A 81 -6.93 -21.19 -9.18
CA ASN A 81 -6.52 -19.78 -9.17
C ASN A 81 -7.69 -18.78 -9.01
N ALA A 82 -8.94 -19.23 -9.02
CA ALA A 82 -10.09 -18.40 -8.68
C ALA A 82 -10.16 -18.10 -7.16
N ASP A 83 -9.54 -18.94 -6.32
CA ASP A 83 -9.39 -18.67 -4.89
C ASP A 83 -8.20 -17.70 -4.64
N PRO A 84 -8.42 -16.53 -4.02
CA PRO A 84 -7.37 -15.53 -3.81
C PRO A 84 -6.15 -16.03 -3.03
N ALA A 85 -6.35 -16.89 -2.03
CA ALA A 85 -5.25 -17.44 -1.22
C ALA A 85 -4.40 -18.43 -2.02
N THR A 86 -5.03 -19.24 -2.87
CA THR A 86 -4.35 -20.15 -3.80
C THR A 86 -3.61 -19.37 -4.89
N ASN A 87 -4.27 -18.36 -5.48
CA ASN A 87 -3.67 -17.48 -6.47
C ASN A 87 -2.40 -16.79 -5.95
N ALA A 88 -2.43 -16.30 -4.70
CA ALA A 88 -1.26 -15.71 -4.04
C ALA A 88 -0.10 -16.71 -3.85
N ARG A 89 -0.40 -17.94 -3.42
CA ARG A 89 0.60 -19.02 -3.26
C ARG A 89 1.24 -19.39 -4.59
N HIS A 90 0.45 -19.49 -5.65
CA HIS A 90 0.97 -19.76 -6.99
C HIS A 90 1.79 -18.58 -7.54
N ALA A 91 1.36 -17.33 -7.31
CA ALA A 91 2.14 -16.15 -7.66
C ALA A 91 3.50 -16.13 -6.94
N TYR A 92 3.55 -16.54 -5.66
CA TYR A 92 4.80 -16.69 -4.92
C TYR A 92 5.73 -17.73 -5.55
N GLN A 93 5.21 -18.88 -5.96
CA GLN A 93 6.02 -19.90 -6.64
C GLN A 93 6.49 -19.44 -8.03
N ILE A 94 5.59 -18.90 -8.86
CA ILE A 94 5.90 -18.41 -10.21
C ILE A 94 6.93 -17.28 -10.18
N SER A 95 6.89 -16.44 -9.13
CA SER A 95 7.86 -15.37 -8.94
C SER A 95 9.21 -15.82 -8.38
N HIS A 96 9.48 -17.13 -8.32
CA HIS A 96 10.65 -17.70 -7.65
C HIS A 96 10.79 -17.17 -6.22
N GLN A 97 9.71 -17.29 -5.44
CA GLN A 97 9.65 -16.86 -4.04
C GLN A 97 9.83 -15.34 -3.87
N GLY A 98 9.36 -14.56 -4.85
CA GLY A 98 9.46 -13.11 -4.87
C GLY A 98 10.76 -12.53 -5.41
N ASN A 99 11.62 -13.35 -6.05
CA ASN A 99 12.88 -12.91 -6.64
C ASN A 99 12.77 -12.51 -8.13
N ASN A 100 11.67 -12.87 -8.81
CA ASN A 100 11.51 -12.62 -10.24
C ASN A 100 10.05 -12.30 -10.62
N PHE A 101 9.77 -11.04 -10.97
CA PHE A 101 8.44 -10.61 -11.43
C PHE A 101 8.32 -10.45 -12.95
N ARG A 102 9.34 -10.87 -13.73
CA ARG A 102 9.31 -10.81 -15.20
C ARG A 102 8.17 -11.58 -15.88
N PRO A 103 7.55 -12.62 -15.28
CA PRO A 103 6.37 -13.26 -15.88
C PRO A 103 5.15 -12.34 -16.02
N TRP A 104 5.09 -11.22 -15.30
CA TRP A 104 3.97 -10.27 -15.36
C TRP A 104 4.28 -9.11 -16.29
N SER A 105 3.42 -8.91 -17.29
CA SER A 105 3.58 -7.82 -18.26
C SER A 105 3.48 -6.45 -17.57
N THR A 106 2.57 -6.30 -16.60
CA THR A 106 2.40 -5.09 -15.77
C THR A 106 3.66 -4.72 -14.98
N TYR A 107 4.52 -5.70 -14.66
CA TYR A 107 5.83 -5.44 -14.06
C TYR A 107 6.81 -4.94 -15.11
N THR A 108 6.93 -5.66 -16.23
CA THR A 108 7.93 -5.37 -17.28
C THR A 108 7.66 -4.06 -18.05
N ASN A 109 6.39 -3.70 -18.26
CA ASN A 109 6.00 -2.44 -18.90
C ASN A 109 5.92 -1.26 -17.91
N GLY A 110 6.12 -1.51 -16.61
CA GLY A 110 6.15 -0.49 -15.57
C GLY A 110 4.79 -0.05 -15.01
N ALA A 111 3.66 -0.59 -15.47
CA ALA A 111 2.33 -0.23 -15.00
C ALA A 111 2.16 -0.37 -13.47
N TYR A 112 2.77 -1.38 -12.87
CA TYR A 112 2.75 -1.60 -11.41
C TYR A 112 3.26 -0.40 -10.60
N ARG A 113 4.13 0.45 -11.18
CA ARG A 113 4.74 1.60 -10.49
C ARG A 113 3.69 2.61 -10.03
N ASN A 114 2.58 2.72 -10.76
CA ASN A 114 1.46 3.60 -10.40
C ASN A 114 0.82 3.21 -9.05
N TYR A 115 0.99 1.96 -8.63
CA TYR A 115 0.39 1.41 -7.41
C TYR A 115 1.39 1.28 -6.26
N LEU A 116 2.68 1.62 -6.44
CA LEU A 116 3.73 1.40 -5.43
C LEU A 116 3.46 2.12 -4.11
N ASN A 117 2.90 3.34 -4.14
CA ASN A 117 2.58 4.08 -2.92
C ASN A 117 1.48 3.37 -2.12
N GLN A 118 0.40 2.97 -2.79
CA GLN A 118 -0.70 2.22 -2.19
C GLN A 118 -0.23 0.85 -1.67
N ALA A 119 0.58 0.14 -2.46
CA ALA A 119 1.13 -1.16 -2.11
C ALA A 119 2.06 -1.10 -0.90
N ARG A 120 2.89 -0.06 -0.78
CA ARG A 120 3.80 0.12 0.36
C ARG A 120 3.02 0.33 1.66
N THR A 121 1.97 1.14 1.63
CA THR A 121 1.08 1.34 2.78
C THR A 121 0.41 0.02 3.19
N ALA A 122 -0.17 -0.69 2.23
CA ALA A 122 -0.82 -1.98 2.48
C ALA A 122 0.15 -3.06 3.03
N SER A 123 1.37 -3.10 2.49
CA SER A 123 2.41 -4.07 2.90
C SER A 123 2.86 -3.84 4.35
N ARG A 124 2.96 -2.56 4.77
CA ARG A 124 3.25 -2.20 6.16
C ARG A 124 2.15 -2.66 7.10
N GLN A 125 0.89 -2.42 6.73
CA GLN A 125 -0.28 -2.86 7.50
C GLN A 125 -0.36 -4.39 7.65
N ALA A 126 -0.06 -5.14 6.58
CA ALA A 126 -0.02 -6.59 6.64
C ALA A 126 1.12 -7.11 7.54
N SER A 127 2.27 -6.44 7.50
CA SER A 127 3.44 -6.80 8.31
C SER A 127 3.28 -6.46 9.80
N SER A 128 2.58 -5.36 10.13
CA SER A 128 2.26 -4.98 11.52
C SER A 128 1.07 -5.76 12.07
N GLY A 129 0.07 -6.07 11.25
CA GLY A 129 -1.09 -6.88 11.60
C GLY A 129 -0.76 -8.34 11.94
N ALA A 130 0.33 -8.90 11.38
CA ALA A 130 0.81 -10.23 11.72
C ALA A 130 1.36 -10.37 13.15
N SER A 131 1.53 -9.25 13.88
CA SER A 131 1.94 -9.26 15.30
C SER A 131 0.75 -9.36 16.28
N THR A 132 -0.49 -9.39 15.79
CA THR A 132 -1.68 -9.64 16.63
C THR A 132 -2.51 -10.76 16.01
N GLY A 133 -2.46 -11.95 16.61
CA GLY A 133 -3.05 -13.17 16.07
C GLY A 133 -4.57 -13.10 15.83
N GLY A 134 -4.98 -13.78 14.75
CA GLY A 134 -6.24 -14.50 14.58
C GLY A 134 -7.55 -13.71 14.69
N ALA A 135 -8.15 -13.36 13.54
CA ALA A 135 -9.62 -13.29 13.42
C ALA A 135 -10.06 -13.42 11.95
N THR A 136 -10.94 -14.38 11.70
CA THR A 136 -11.67 -14.67 10.45
C THR A 136 -12.47 -13.44 9.97
N PRO A 137 -12.54 -13.14 8.66
CA PRO A 137 -13.17 -11.91 8.17
C PRO A 137 -14.66 -12.11 7.83
N THR A 138 -15.55 -11.93 8.81
CA THR A 138 -16.98 -11.68 8.56
C THR A 138 -17.54 -10.67 9.57
N SER A 139 -17.12 -9.42 9.43
CA SER A 139 -17.88 -8.21 9.79
C SER A 139 -16.99 -7.02 9.45
N PHE A 140 -17.55 -6.01 8.80
CA PHE A 140 -16.91 -4.69 8.76
C PHE A 140 -16.91 -4.12 10.18
N ARG A 141 -15.98 -4.59 11.02
CA ARG A 141 -15.55 -3.78 12.16
C ARG A 141 -14.63 -2.72 11.59
N VAL A 142 -15.03 -1.45 11.70
CA VAL A 142 -14.03 -0.39 11.83
C VAL A 142 -13.14 -0.85 12.97
N ALA A 143 -11.85 -1.10 12.70
CA ALA A 143 -10.89 -1.41 13.75
C ALA A 143 -10.38 -0.07 14.25
N PRO A 144 -10.93 0.51 15.33
CA PRO A 144 -10.49 1.83 15.80
C PRO A 144 -8.99 1.85 16.14
N ARG A 145 -8.40 0.71 16.53
CA ARG A 145 -6.94 0.56 16.65
C ARG A 145 -6.18 0.80 15.34
N ALA A 146 -6.74 0.41 14.19
CA ALA A 146 -6.12 0.67 12.89
C ALA A 146 -6.18 2.17 12.53
N LEU A 147 -7.27 2.86 12.91
CA LEU A 147 -7.36 4.32 12.76
C LEU A 147 -6.38 5.05 13.68
N GLU A 148 -6.23 4.60 14.93
CA GLU A 148 -5.23 5.12 15.88
C GLU A 148 -3.81 4.94 15.36
N GLN A 149 -3.49 3.78 14.78
CA GLN A 149 -2.18 3.51 14.17
C GLN A 149 -1.90 4.42 12.97
N VAL A 150 -2.87 4.60 12.06
CA VAL A 150 -2.73 5.52 10.93
C VAL A 150 -2.52 6.96 11.40
N ALA A 151 -3.24 7.39 12.44
CA ALA A 151 -3.05 8.71 13.01
C ALA A 151 -1.67 8.87 13.66
N ALA A 152 -1.17 7.86 14.37
CA ALA A 152 0.17 7.87 14.95
C ALA A 152 1.27 7.92 13.87
N GLU A 153 1.10 7.18 12.77
CA GLU A 153 2.03 7.23 11.63
C GLU A 153 2.04 8.60 10.96
N LEU A 154 0.88 9.21 10.77
CA LEU A 154 0.76 10.54 10.18
C LEU A 154 1.38 11.62 11.08
N ALA A 155 1.19 11.52 12.41
CA ALA A 155 1.85 12.38 13.38
C ALA A 155 3.38 12.22 13.36
N ALA A 156 3.89 10.98 13.24
CA ALA A 156 5.32 10.72 13.12
C ALA A 156 5.90 11.26 11.79
N GLN A 157 5.14 11.22 10.70
CA GLN A 157 5.54 11.85 9.43
C GLN A 157 5.57 13.37 9.54
N ALA A 158 4.58 13.99 10.20
CA ALA A 158 4.58 15.42 10.45
C ALA A 158 5.79 15.85 11.29
N GLN A 159 6.18 15.04 12.30
CA GLN A 159 7.36 15.31 13.11
C GLN A 159 8.66 15.21 12.31
N ARG A 160 8.80 14.22 11.42
CA ARG A 160 9.96 14.13 10.52
C ARG A 160 10.07 15.32 9.58
N LEU A 161 8.94 15.81 9.06
CA LEU A 161 8.94 17.03 8.25
C LEU A 161 9.36 18.26 9.05
N ARG A 162 9.10 18.32 10.36
CA ARG A 162 9.57 19.40 11.24
C ARG A 162 11.08 19.35 11.40
N SER A 163 11.65 18.17 11.67
CA SER A 163 13.09 18.01 11.74
C SER A 163 13.80 18.41 10.43
N VAL A 164 13.26 18.01 9.27
CA VAL A 164 13.80 18.44 7.97
C VAL A 164 13.69 19.96 7.77
N ARG A 165 12.62 20.59 8.24
CA ARG A 165 12.49 22.06 8.21
C ARG A 165 13.55 22.73 9.09
N ASP A 166 13.79 22.21 10.29
CA ASP A 166 14.78 22.75 11.22
C ASP A 166 16.20 22.62 10.65
N ASP A 167 16.50 21.48 9.99
CA ASP A 167 17.77 21.25 9.28
C ASP A 167 17.96 22.19 8.07
N VAL A 168 16.87 22.49 7.34
CA VAL A 168 16.87 23.40 6.18
C VAL A 168 16.84 24.88 6.62
N GLY A 169 16.42 25.17 7.85
CA GLY A 169 16.32 26.50 8.43
C GLY A 169 17.64 27.13 8.86
N ILE A 170 18.78 26.45 8.67
CA ILE A 170 20.10 27.02 8.94
C ILE A 170 20.35 28.15 7.93
N PRO A 171 20.59 29.40 8.38
CA PRO A 171 20.90 30.50 7.48
C PRO A 171 22.10 30.12 6.60
N GLY A 172 21.92 30.24 5.28
CA GLY A 172 23.03 30.11 4.34
C GLY A 172 24.16 31.11 4.68
N PRO A 173 25.38 30.90 4.14
CA PRO A 173 26.51 31.78 4.42
C PRO A 173 26.14 33.23 4.14
N ALA A 174 26.57 34.14 5.03
CA ALA A 174 26.27 35.58 4.95
C ALA A 174 26.60 36.14 3.56
N SER A 175 25.92 37.19 3.10
CA SER A 175 26.18 37.83 1.80
C SER A 175 27.63 38.34 1.65
N SER A 176 28.33 38.56 2.77
CA SER A 176 29.76 38.88 2.83
C SER A 176 30.68 37.68 2.61
N ALA A 177 30.20 36.45 2.72
CA ALA A 177 30.98 35.22 2.55
C ALA A 177 31.49 35.01 1.12
N PHE A 178 30.92 35.73 0.15
CA PHE A 178 31.32 35.68 -1.26
C PHE A 178 32.05 36.95 -1.73
N GLY A 179 32.70 37.68 -0.80
CA GLY A 179 33.58 38.79 -1.15
C GLY A 179 32.87 40.11 -1.52
N GLY A 180 31.57 40.22 -1.24
CA GLY A 180 30.84 41.49 -1.31
C GLY A 180 30.51 42.00 -2.71
N LEU A 181 30.66 41.18 -3.75
CA LEU A 181 30.28 41.56 -5.12
C LEU A 181 28.75 41.67 -5.24
N PRO A 182 28.19 42.70 -5.90
CA PRO A 182 26.74 42.90 -5.99
C PRO A 182 25.96 41.70 -6.52
N GLN A 183 26.52 40.98 -7.51
CA GLN A 183 25.91 39.78 -8.09
C GLN A 183 25.87 38.61 -7.08
N SER A 184 26.88 38.50 -6.21
CA SER A 184 26.93 37.48 -5.16
C SER A 184 25.93 37.76 -4.03
N GLN A 185 25.69 39.04 -3.71
CA GLN A 185 24.68 39.47 -2.75
C GLN A 185 23.27 39.15 -3.26
N GLN A 186 22.98 39.46 -4.53
CA GLN A 186 21.69 39.13 -5.15
C GLN A 186 21.44 37.61 -5.19
N ALA A 187 22.46 36.80 -5.47
CA ALA A 187 22.36 35.35 -5.45
C ALA A 187 22.08 34.81 -4.02
N ALA A 188 22.76 35.35 -3.01
CA ALA A 188 22.53 34.99 -1.61
C ALA A 188 21.10 35.35 -1.14
N GLU A 189 20.60 36.53 -1.51
CA GLU A 189 19.23 36.96 -1.22
C GLU A 189 18.17 36.10 -1.93
N ALA A 190 18.40 35.75 -3.19
CA ALA A 190 17.50 34.86 -3.94
C ALA A 190 17.45 33.46 -3.33
N HIS A 191 18.60 32.94 -2.88
CA HIS A 191 18.69 31.67 -2.17
C HIS A 191 17.94 31.73 -0.82
N ALA A 192 18.12 32.80 -0.04
CA ALA A 192 17.40 33.00 1.23
C ALA A 192 15.87 33.01 1.03
N LYS A 193 15.37 33.75 0.02
CA LYS A 193 13.93 33.77 -0.33
C LYS A 193 13.42 32.39 -0.77
N THR A 194 14.24 31.62 -1.48
CA THR A 194 13.89 30.26 -1.90
C THR A 194 13.76 29.33 -0.70
N LEU A 195 14.68 29.41 0.26
CA LEU A 195 14.62 28.65 1.51
C LEU A 195 13.39 29.02 2.35
N GLU A 196 13.04 30.31 2.43
CA GLU A 196 11.84 30.77 3.13
C GLU A 196 10.54 30.28 2.47
N SER A 197 10.48 30.30 1.13
CA SER A 197 9.35 29.72 0.39
C SER A 197 9.24 28.20 0.59
N LEU A 198 10.38 27.51 0.65
CA LEU A 198 10.40 26.07 0.91
C LEU A 198 9.94 25.76 2.34
N ALA A 199 10.43 26.49 3.33
CA ALA A 199 10.06 26.34 4.73
C ALA A 199 8.56 26.60 4.97
N SER A 200 7.98 27.63 4.33
CA SER A 200 6.55 27.92 4.43
C SER A 200 5.69 26.83 3.78
N ARG A 201 6.09 26.30 2.61
CA ARG A 201 5.41 25.16 1.97
C ARG A 201 5.46 23.90 2.82
N ILE A 202 6.59 23.61 3.44
CA ILE A 202 6.75 22.47 4.36
C ILE A 202 5.82 22.64 5.57
N THR A 203 5.74 23.85 6.14
CA THR A 203 4.84 24.17 7.26
C THR A 203 3.38 23.93 6.89
N ALA A 204 2.93 24.42 5.73
CA ALA A 204 1.56 24.21 5.26
C ALA A 204 1.22 22.72 5.06
N GLN A 205 2.19 21.90 4.62
CA GLN A 205 2.00 20.44 4.51
C GLN A 205 1.94 19.76 5.89
N GLN A 206 2.75 20.22 6.84
CA GLN A 206 2.69 19.74 8.24
C GLN A 206 1.33 20.02 8.87
N ASP A 207 0.79 21.23 8.70
CA ASP A 207 -0.50 21.62 9.28
C ASP A 207 -1.66 20.80 8.71
N ARG A 208 -1.64 20.54 7.40
CA ARG A 208 -2.61 19.66 6.73
C ARG A 208 -2.52 18.24 7.27
N ALA A 209 -1.32 17.68 7.40
CA ALA A 209 -1.12 16.34 7.95
C ALA A 209 -1.59 16.25 9.42
N SER A 210 -1.31 17.26 10.24
CA SER A 210 -1.75 17.32 11.63
C SER A 210 -3.28 17.39 11.75
N THR A 211 -3.92 18.20 10.89
CA THR A 211 -5.38 18.33 10.84
C THR A 211 -6.03 16.99 10.47
N LEU A 212 -5.50 16.31 9.45
CA LEU A 212 -5.98 14.99 9.04
C LEU A 212 -5.80 13.94 10.14
N ALA A 213 -4.65 13.93 10.83
CA ALA A 213 -4.39 13.01 11.93
C ALA A 213 -5.40 13.22 13.07
N THR A 214 -5.66 14.47 13.45
CA THR A 214 -6.63 14.84 14.49
C THR A 214 -8.06 14.46 14.10
N GLY A 215 -8.41 14.63 12.82
CA GLY A 215 -9.71 14.21 12.29
C GLY A 215 -9.90 12.70 12.39
N VAL A 216 -8.90 11.92 11.98
CA VAL A 216 -8.93 10.44 12.07
C VAL A 216 -9.03 9.97 13.52
N GLN A 217 -8.30 10.59 14.45
CA GLN A 217 -8.39 10.28 15.89
C GLN A 217 -9.78 10.57 16.44
N SER A 218 -10.36 11.73 16.11
CA SER A 218 -11.72 12.09 16.51
C SER A 218 -12.76 11.11 15.98
N SER A 219 -12.64 10.69 14.71
CA SER A 219 -13.52 9.67 14.14
C SER A 219 -13.40 8.34 14.86
N ALA A 220 -12.17 7.88 15.16
CA ALA A 220 -11.95 6.64 15.90
C ALA A 220 -12.58 6.68 17.30
N ALA A 221 -12.40 7.78 18.03
CA ALA A 221 -13.00 7.99 19.35
C ALA A 221 -14.53 8.01 19.29
N ASN A 222 -15.13 8.66 18.29
CA ASN A 222 -16.57 8.68 18.11
C ASN A 222 -17.15 7.28 17.84
N TYR A 223 -16.46 6.47 17.03
CA TYR A 223 -16.88 5.07 16.80
C TYR A 223 -16.81 4.24 18.08
N GLN A 224 -15.74 4.37 18.88
CA GLN A 224 -15.63 3.68 20.17
C GLN A 224 -16.74 4.09 21.13
N GLN A 225 -17.03 5.39 21.24
CA GLN A 225 -18.10 5.89 22.11
C GLN A 225 -19.48 5.37 21.66
N GLY A 226 -19.78 5.42 20.37
CA GLY A 226 -21.04 4.89 19.84
C GLY A 226 -21.21 3.39 20.11
N ASP A 227 -20.15 2.59 19.95
CA ASP A 227 -20.18 1.15 20.22
C ASP A 227 -20.42 0.86 21.71
N THR A 228 -19.72 1.57 22.60
CA THR A 228 -19.93 1.43 24.05
C THR A 228 -21.33 1.86 24.52
N GLN A 229 -21.88 2.95 23.97
CA GLN A 229 -23.24 3.39 24.28
C GLN A 229 -24.29 2.39 23.78
N THR A 230 -24.09 1.83 22.59
CA THR A 230 -24.96 0.80 22.02
C THR A 230 -24.89 -0.48 22.85
N ALA A 231 -23.69 -0.91 23.26
CA ALA A 231 -23.53 -2.06 24.14
C ALA A 231 -24.21 -1.85 25.51
N ALA A 232 -24.08 -0.67 26.10
CA ALA A 232 -24.72 -0.31 27.37
C ALA A 232 -26.25 -0.27 27.26
N SER A 233 -26.80 0.23 26.15
CA SER A 233 -28.25 0.24 25.93
C SER A 233 -28.81 -1.19 25.78
N TYR A 234 -28.12 -2.07 25.05
CA TYR A 234 -28.50 -3.49 25.00
C TYR A 234 -28.41 -4.18 26.35
N GLN A 235 -27.40 -3.88 27.17
CA GLN A 235 -27.31 -4.42 28.54
C GLN A 235 -28.48 -3.97 29.42
N SER A 236 -28.91 -2.70 29.30
CA SER A 236 -30.06 -2.18 30.07
C SER A 236 -31.40 -2.79 29.68
N LEU A 237 -31.51 -3.38 28.48
CA LEU A 237 -32.72 -4.09 28.03
C LEU A 237 -32.76 -5.55 28.53
N LEU A 238 -31.66 -6.06 29.08
CA LEU A 238 -31.53 -7.43 29.60
C LEU A 238 -31.66 -7.51 31.13
N THR A 239 -31.87 -6.37 31.81
CA THR A 239 -32.06 -6.24 33.26
C THR A 239 -33.46 -5.74 33.57
#